data_AF-A0A0C2DFK4-F1
#
_entry.id   AF-A0A0C2DFK4-F1
#
_cell.length_a   1.000
_cell.length_b   1.000
_cell.length_c   1.000
_cell.angle_alpha   90.00
_cell.angle_beta   90.00
_cell.angle_gamma   90.00
#
_symmetry.space_group_name_H-M   'P 1'
#
loop_
_entity.id
_entity.type
_entity.pdbx_description
1 polymer ?
#
loop_
_entity_poly.entity_id
_entity_poly.type
_entity_poly.pdbx_seq_one_letter_code
_entity_poly.pdbx_strand_id
1 'polypeptide(L)'
;MKAAMANAILGDDVYGEDQTINDLEARAVRDLAIRHNLKVHIDGARIFNAAVALGVKVSDIAQYGDSVMMCFSKGLGAPVGSILVGSKLFIENARRRRKALGGGWRQAGVLAAAAHVALDGAEATVKVDHENAQKLASGINALTPDSLKNAIHATESGITNMVMLVCSDGISPSQVQMFFQSNGVLMMVFDATRIRIVLNWGVKEGDIDKVLSVYSKFIDSISKH
;
A
#
# COMPACT_ATOMS: atom_id res chain seq x y z
N MET A 1 18.59 -26.11 -20.96
CA MET A 1 19.31 -24.85 -20.65
C MET A 1 19.00 -23.76 -21.68
N LYS A 2 19.38 -23.89 -22.96
CA LYS A 2 19.07 -22.87 -23.99
C LYS A 2 17.56 -22.56 -24.17
N ALA A 3 16.71 -23.58 -24.16
CA ALA A 3 15.25 -23.39 -24.23
C ALA A 3 14.66 -22.73 -22.97
N ALA A 4 15.28 -22.95 -21.81
CA ALA A 4 14.86 -22.30 -20.56
C ALA A 4 15.30 -20.83 -20.52
N MET A 5 16.46 -20.50 -21.11
CA MET A 5 16.93 -19.12 -21.25
C MET A 5 16.12 -18.33 -22.29
N ALA A 6 15.70 -18.96 -23.38
CA ALA A 6 14.94 -18.30 -24.45
C ALA A 6 13.48 -18.03 -24.08
N ASN A 7 12.93 -18.81 -23.15
CA ASN A 7 11.56 -18.68 -22.67
C ASN A 7 11.49 -18.06 -21.27
N ALA A 8 12.62 -17.62 -20.72
CA ALA A 8 12.64 -16.89 -19.46
C ALA A 8 11.95 -15.55 -19.68
N ILE A 9 10.94 -15.28 -18.85
CA ILE A 9 10.36 -13.94 -18.73
C ILE A 9 11.48 -13.09 -18.13
N LEU A 10 11.97 -12.10 -18.89
CA LEU A 10 13.02 -11.18 -18.48
C LEU A 10 12.41 -9.77 -18.49
N GLY A 11 12.38 -9.12 -17.34
CA GLY A 11 12.02 -7.72 -17.15
C GLY A 11 13.14 -6.97 -16.44
N ASP A 12 13.25 -5.69 -16.78
CA ASP A 12 14.14 -4.73 -16.11
C ASP A 12 13.45 -4.27 -14.82
N ASP A 13 14.09 -4.49 -13.67
CA ASP A 13 13.49 -4.43 -12.34
C ASP A 13 13.59 -3.06 -11.67
N VAL A 14 14.00 -2.03 -12.40
CA VAL A 14 14.10 -0.64 -11.92
C VAL A 14 12.78 -0.14 -11.29
N TYR A 15 11.63 -0.75 -11.65
CA TYR A 15 10.30 -0.39 -11.15
C TYR A 15 9.54 -1.52 -10.41
N GLY A 16 10.16 -2.67 -10.13
CA GLY A 16 9.53 -3.77 -9.38
C GLY A 16 8.34 -4.46 -10.07
N GLU A 17 8.20 -4.30 -11.39
CA GLU A 17 7.09 -4.86 -12.18
C GLU A 17 7.34 -6.32 -12.61
N ASP A 18 8.57 -6.82 -12.49
CA ASP A 18 8.91 -8.20 -12.82
C ASP A 18 8.69 -9.13 -11.61
N GLN A 19 7.63 -9.93 -11.71
CA GLN A 19 7.27 -10.95 -10.72
C GLN A 19 8.39 -11.99 -10.50
N THR A 20 9.19 -12.30 -11.52
CA THR A 20 10.31 -13.24 -11.41
C THR A 20 11.50 -12.64 -10.66
N ILE A 21 11.75 -11.34 -10.79
CA ILE A 21 12.81 -10.65 -10.05
C ILE A 21 12.40 -10.42 -8.60
N ASN A 22 11.16 -10.04 -8.32
CA ASN A 22 10.66 -9.92 -6.94
C ASN A 22 10.72 -11.28 -6.20
N ASP A 23 10.36 -12.37 -6.88
CA ASP A 23 10.54 -13.73 -6.36
C ASP A 23 12.01 -14.09 -6.17
N LEU A 24 12.89 -13.66 -7.08
CA LEU A 24 14.33 -13.86 -6.98
C LEU A 24 14.95 -13.09 -5.82
N GLU A 25 14.54 -11.85 -5.56
CA GLU A 25 14.99 -11.04 -4.44
C GLU A 25 14.56 -11.64 -3.10
N ALA A 26 13.28 -12.03 -2.98
CA ALA A 26 12.77 -12.68 -1.77
C ALA A 26 13.48 -14.01 -1.49
N ARG A 27 13.74 -14.81 -2.54
CA ARG A 27 14.56 -16.03 -2.46
C ARG A 27 16.01 -15.72 -2.12
N ALA A 28 16.61 -14.71 -2.72
CA ALA A 28 18.01 -14.35 -2.48
C ALA A 28 18.23 -13.88 -1.03
N VAL A 29 17.32 -13.07 -0.48
CA VAL A 29 17.35 -12.67 0.94
C VAL A 29 17.19 -13.90 1.84
N ARG A 30 16.26 -14.81 1.52
CA ARG A 30 16.06 -16.03 2.30
C ARG A 30 17.28 -16.94 2.24
N ASP A 31 17.85 -17.16 1.07
CA ASP A 31 19.01 -18.03 0.87
C ASP A 31 20.26 -17.44 1.55
N LEU A 32 20.45 -16.12 1.49
CA LEU A 32 21.50 -15.44 2.23
C LEU A 32 21.31 -15.62 3.74
N ALA A 33 20.09 -15.42 4.24
CA ALA A 33 19.80 -15.62 5.65
C ALA A 33 20.06 -17.06 6.10
N ILE A 34 19.67 -18.06 5.29
CA ILE A 34 19.98 -19.47 5.56
C ILE A 34 21.49 -19.70 5.61
N ARG A 35 22.25 -19.20 4.62
CA ARG A 35 23.72 -19.36 4.57
C ARG A 35 24.42 -18.77 5.80
N HIS A 36 23.87 -17.71 6.38
CA HIS A 36 24.43 -17.03 7.54
C HIS A 36 23.72 -17.35 8.86
N ASN A 37 22.80 -18.33 8.88
CA ASN A 37 21.99 -18.68 10.06
C ASN A 37 21.26 -17.48 10.70
N LEU A 38 20.76 -16.57 9.86
CA LEU A 38 19.97 -15.41 10.24
C LEU A 38 18.47 -15.70 10.12
N LYS A 39 17.66 -14.89 10.82
CA LYS A 39 16.20 -14.96 10.78
C LYS A 39 15.63 -13.86 9.90
N VAL A 40 14.61 -14.21 9.12
CA VAL A 40 13.90 -13.27 8.24
C VAL A 40 12.57 -12.88 8.87
N HIS A 41 12.33 -11.58 9.02
CA HIS A 41 11.05 -11.03 9.42
C HIS A 41 10.45 -10.24 8.26
N ILE A 42 9.18 -10.49 7.95
CA ILE A 42 8.42 -9.72 6.97
C ILE A 42 7.51 -8.75 7.73
N ASP A 43 7.77 -7.44 7.59
CA ASP A 43 6.80 -6.41 7.96
C ASP A 43 5.71 -6.36 6.89
N GLY A 44 4.72 -7.22 7.06
CA GLY A 44 3.55 -7.35 6.20
C GLY A 44 2.40 -6.44 6.63
N ALA A 45 2.67 -5.24 7.16
CA ALA A 45 1.62 -4.29 7.56
C ALA A 45 0.51 -4.09 6.50
N ARG A 46 0.85 -4.29 5.22
CA ARG A 46 -0.08 -4.32 4.07
C ARG A 46 0.13 -5.54 3.16
N ILE A 47 0.41 -6.72 3.74
CA ILE A 47 0.70 -7.94 2.95
C ILE A 47 -0.44 -8.36 2.01
N PHE A 48 -1.69 -8.06 2.35
CA PHE A 48 -2.83 -8.27 1.45
C PHE A 48 -2.77 -7.37 0.21
N ASN A 49 -2.32 -6.11 0.33
CA ASN A 49 -2.10 -5.24 -0.82
C ASN A 49 -1.04 -5.83 -1.75
N ALA A 50 0.07 -6.33 -1.21
CA ALA A 50 1.10 -6.99 -2.01
C ALA A 50 0.56 -8.26 -2.70
N ALA A 51 -0.14 -9.12 -1.95
CA ALA A 51 -0.71 -10.36 -2.47
C ALA A 51 -1.69 -10.12 -3.63
N VAL A 52 -2.61 -9.17 -3.47
CA VAL A 52 -3.59 -8.81 -4.50
C VAL A 52 -2.91 -8.22 -5.74
N ALA A 53 -1.94 -7.32 -5.57
CA ALA A 53 -1.22 -6.72 -6.70
C ALA A 53 -0.39 -7.75 -7.50
N LEU A 54 0.19 -8.73 -6.81
CA LEU A 54 0.97 -9.82 -7.41
C LEU A 54 0.09 -10.97 -7.94
N GLY A 55 -1.21 -11.00 -7.62
CA GLY A 55 -2.10 -12.11 -7.96
C GLY A 55 -1.76 -13.43 -7.27
N VAL A 56 -1.15 -13.38 -6.07
CA VAL A 56 -0.72 -14.56 -5.29
C VAL A 56 -1.44 -14.62 -3.95
N LYS A 57 -1.32 -15.75 -3.24
CA LYS A 57 -1.82 -15.84 -1.87
C LYS A 57 -0.85 -15.20 -0.90
N VAL A 58 -1.36 -14.69 0.22
CA VAL A 58 -0.52 -14.22 1.34
C VAL A 58 0.47 -15.29 1.81
N SER A 59 0.09 -16.57 1.75
CA SER A 59 0.98 -17.71 2.07
C SER A 59 2.21 -17.79 1.17
N ASP A 60 2.07 -17.41 -0.10
CA ASP A 60 3.12 -17.51 -1.09
C ASP A 60 4.21 -16.47 -0.86
N ILE A 61 3.86 -15.35 -0.22
CA ILE A 61 4.81 -14.34 0.28
C ILE A 61 5.36 -14.77 1.64
N ALA A 62 4.48 -15.19 2.55
CA ALA A 62 4.83 -15.47 3.95
C ALA A 62 5.81 -16.64 4.11
N GLN A 63 5.83 -17.60 3.17
CA GLN A 63 6.73 -18.76 3.21
C GLN A 63 8.21 -18.37 3.24
N TYR A 64 8.58 -17.19 2.73
CA TYR A 64 9.97 -16.72 2.71
C TYR A 64 10.42 -16.13 4.06
N GLY A 65 9.51 -15.86 5.01
CA GLY A 65 9.84 -15.37 6.35
C GLY A 65 9.96 -16.48 7.41
N ASP A 66 10.74 -16.27 8.46
CA ASP A 66 10.62 -17.03 9.73
C ASP A 66 9.45 -16.50 10.58
N SER A 67 9.11 -15.22 10.38
CA SER A 67 7.96 -14.57 10.99
C SER A 67 7.39 -13.49 10.08
N VAL A 68 6.08 -13.27 10.18
CA VAL A 68 5.35 -12.23 9.44
C VAL A 68 4.46 -11.48 10.40
N MET A 69 4.46 -10.15 10.33
CA MET A 69 3.44 -9.32 10.98
C MET A 69 2.48 -8.79 9.92
N MET A 70 1.19 -8.65 10.26
CA MET A 70 0.25 -7.90 9.43
C MET A 70 -0.69 -7.04 10.28
N CYS A 71 -1.24 -5.98 9.68
CA CYS A 71 -2.18 -5.09 10.36
C CYS A 71 -3.61 -5.34 9.92
N PHE A 72 -4.54 -5.27 10.87
CA PHE A 72 -5.99 -5.20 10.59
C PHE A 72 -6.47 -3.75 10.51
N SER A 73 -5.81 -2.84 11.25
CA SER A 73 -6.27 -1.47 11.44
C SER A 73 -5.78 -0.45 10.41
N LYS A 74 -5.68 -0.88 9.15
CA LYS A 74 -5.29 -0.04 8.01
C LYS A 74 -6.38 -0.13 6.94
N GLY A 75 -6.02 -0.60 5.74
CA GLY A 75 -6.97 -0.76 4.63
C GLY A 75 -8.12 -1.72 4.95
N LEU A 76 -7.89 -2.72 5.83
CA LEU A 76 -8.90 -3.73 6.16
C LEU A 76 -9.99 -3.26 7.13
N GLY A 77 -9.80 -2.11 7.79
CA GLY A 77 -10.86 -1.43 8.54
C GLY A 77 -11.18 -1.91 9.95
N ALA A 78 -10.38 -2.81 10.54
CA ALA A 78 -10.52 -3.07 11.98
C ALA A 78 -10.12 -1.81 12.79
N PRO A 79 -10.75 -1.53 13.94
CA PRO A 79 -10.43 -0.33 14.71
C PRO A 79 -9.03 -0.39 15.34
N VAL A 80 -8.59 -1.58 15.74
CA VAL A 80 -7.31 -1.81 16.43
C VAL A 80 -6.78 -3.17 16.03
N GLY A 81 -5.46 -3.26 15.87
CA GLY A 81 -4.75 -4.54 16.00
C GLY A 81 -3.89 -4.92 14.81
N SER A 82 -2.95 -5.81 15.13
CA SER A 82 -2.06 -6.51 14.22
C SER A 82 -1.91 -7.94 14.71
N ILE A 83 -1.45 -8.84 13.85
CA ILE A 83 -1.10 -10.22 14.21
C ILE A 83 0.35 -10.50 13.83
N LEU A 84 1.02 -11.31 14.65
CA LEU A 84 2.35 -11.84 14.40
C LEU A 84 2.23 -13.35 14.24
N VAL A 85 2.77 -13.88 13.15
CA VAL A 85 2.75 -15.29 12.76
C VAL A 85 4.18 -15.80 12.64
N GLY A 86 4.41 -17.06 13.01
CA GLY A 86 5.71 -17.71 12.96
C GLY A 86 5.67 -19.07 13.65
N SER A 87 6.83 -19.68 13.89
CA SER A 87 6.92 -20.98 14.55
C SER A 87 6.35 -20.95 15.98
N LYS A 88 5.92 -22.11 16.49
CA LYS A 88 5.36 -22.24 17.85
C LYS A 88 6.29 -21.66 18.92
N LEU A 89 7.57 -22.04 18.90
CA LEU A 89 8.58 -21.55 19.83
C LEU A 89 8.76 -20.03 19.73
N PHE A 90 8.77 -19.49 18.51
CA PHE A 90 8.86 -18.04 18.29
C PHE A 90 7.65 -17.31 18.89
N ILE A 91 6.43 -17.81 18.67
CA ILE A 91 5.20 -17.17 19.17
C ILE A 91 5.08 -17.30 20.70
N GLU A 92 5.54 -18.37 21.31
CA GLU A 92 5.63 -18.49 22.78
C GLU A 92 6.55 -17.41 23.38
N ASN A 93 7.70 -17.17 22.77
CA ASN A 93 8.61 -16.09 23.16
C ASN A 93 8.00 -14.70 22.91
N ALA A 94 7.37 -14.49 21.76
CA ALA A 94 6.70 -13.25 21.42
C ALA A 94 5.55 -12.94 22.39
N ARG A 95 4.78 -13.94 22.84
CA ARG A 95 3.72 -13.76 23.86
C ARG A 95 4.28 -13.28 25.20
N ARG A 96 5.41 -13.81 25.65
CA ARG A 96 6.09 -13.33 26.87
C ARG A 96 6.53 -11.87 26.72
N ARG A 97 7.15 -11.52 25.59
CA ARG A 97 7.54 -10.14 25.28
C ARG A 97 6.35 -9.20 25.20
N ARG A 98 5.26 -9.60 24.53
CA ARG A 98 4.01 -8.85 24.48
C ARG A 98 3.46 -8.56 25.88
N LYS A 99 3.56 -9.52 26.82
CA LYS A 99 3.13 -9.30 28.20
C LYS A 99 4.01 -8.27 28.92
N ALA A 100 5.33 -8.33 28.74
CA ALA A 100 6.27 -7.37 29.31
C ALA A 100 6.06 -5.95 28.76
N LEU A 101 5.75 -5.84 27.46
CA LEU A 101 5.44 -4.57 26.78
C LEU A 101 4.00 -4.06 27.01
N GLY A 102 3.20 -4.74 27.85
CA GLY A 102 1.83 -4.30 28.17
C GLY A 102 0.72 -4.70 27.19
N GLY A 103 1.03 -5.42 26.11
CA GLY A 103 0.04 -5.89 25.11
C GLY A 103 -0.78 -7.12 25.53
N GLY A 104 -0.68 -7.54 26.79
CA GLY A 104 -1.44 -8.66 27.36
C GLY A 104 -2.81 -8.21 27.88
N TRP A 105 -3.70 -7.81 26.97
CA TRP A 105 -5.03 -7.31 27.31
C TRP A 105 -5.97 -8.41 27.82
N ARG A 106 -7.04 -7.99 28.53
CA ARG A 106 -8.05 -8.88 29.09
C ARG A 106 -9.14 -9.19 28.06
N GLN A 107 -10.26 -8.48 28.08
CA GLN A 107 -11.42 -8.72 27.19
C GLN A 107 -11.17 -8.24 25.75
N ALA A 108 -10.06 -8.66 25.13
CA ALA A 108 -9.67 -8.30 23.76
C ALA A 108 -10.52 -8.98 22.67
N GLY A 109 -11.46 -9.86 23.05
CA GLY A 109 -12.35 -10.57 22.13
C GLY A 109 -13.18 -9.64 21.25
N VAL A 110 -13.58 -8.47 21.76
CA VAL A 110 -14.32 -7.46 20.98
C VAL A 110 -13.50 -6.95 19.79
N LEU A 111 -12.21 -6.67 20.02
CA LEU A 111 -11.30 -6.22 18.96
C LEU A 111 -10.92 -7.36 18.01
N ALA A 112 -10.77 -8.59 18.55
CA ALA A 112 -10.50 -9.77 17.75
C ALA A 112 -11.67 -10.10 16.80
N ALA A 113 -12.92 -9.88 17.22
CA ALA A 113 -14.10 -10.05 16.36
C ALA A 113 -14.07 -9.08 15.17
N ALA A 114 -13.76 -7.81 15.40
CA ALA A 114 -13.62 -6.83 14.32
C ALA A 114 -12.46 -7.17 13.37
N ALA A 115 -11.34 -7.66 13.90
CA ALA A 115 -10.22 -8.16 13.09
C ALA A 115 -10.59 -9.39 12.25
N HIS A 116 -11.42 -10.30 12.77
CA HIS A 116 -11.90 -11.47 12.04
C HIS A 116 -12.74 -11.05 10.83
N VAL A 117 -13.71 -10.15 11.03
CA VAL A 117 -14.54 -9.61 9.93
C VAL A 117 -13.67 -8.92 8.87
N ALA A 118 -12.70 -8.11 9.31
CA ALA A 118 -11.76 -7.44 8.40
C ALA A 118 -10.91 -8.44 7.59
N LEU A 119 -10.59 -9.59 8.17
CA LEU A 119 -9.78 -10.62 7.52
C LEU A 119 -10.59 -11.43 6.49
N ASP A 120 -11.84 -11.79 6.80
CA ASP A 120 -12.70 -12.59 5.92
C ASP A 120 -12.96 -11.91 4.56
N GLY A 121 -13.03 -10.57 4.54
CA GLY A 121 -13.25 -9.77 3.32
C GLY A 121 -12.01 -9.08 2.77
N ALA A 122 -10.81 -9.43 3.24
CA ALA A 122 -9.60 -8.63 3.02
C ALA A 122 -9.24 -8.47 1.53
N GLU A 123 -9.19 -9.58 0.77
CA GLU A 123 -8.79 -9.55 -0.64
C GLU A 123 -9.76 -8.72 -1.49
N ALA A 124 -11.07 -8.93 -1.32
CA ALA A 124 -12.10 -8.17 -2.03
C ALA A 124 -12.03 -6.67 -1.71
N THR A 125 -11.84 -6.33 -0.44
CA THR A 125 -11.71 -4.93 0.01
C THR A 125 -10.48 -4.27 -0.63
N VAL A 126 -9.33 -4.93 -0.56
CA VAL A 126 -8.06 -4.43 -1.10
C VAL A 126 -8.12 -4.28 -2.62
N LYS A 127 -8.79 -5.20 -3.33
CA LYS A 127 -8.97 -5.09 -4.78
C LYS A 127 -9.74 -3.82 -5.16
N VAL A 128 -10.85 -3.54 -4.48
CA VAL A 128 -11.62 -2.32 -4.69
C VAL A 128 -10.79 -1.07 -4.36
N ASP A 129 -9.98 -1.11 -3.30
CA ASP A 129 -9.09 0.01 -2.96
C ASP A 129 -8.05 0.28 -4.07
N HIS A 130 -7.52 -0.77 -4.72
CA HIS A 130 -6.57 -0.63 -5.84
C HIS A 130 -7.26 -0.08 -7.08
N GLU A 131 -8.43 -0.61 -7.44
CA GLU A 131 -9.23 -0.14 -8.57
C GLU A 131 -9.56 1.35 -8.42
N ASN A 132 -9.98 1.77 -7.22
CA ASN A 132 -10.24 3.18 -6.92
C ASN A 132 -8.97 4.04 -6.99
N ALA A 133 -7.81 3.50 -6.58
CA ALA A 133 -6.54 4.23 -6.62
C ALA A 133 -6.10 4.45 -8.07
N GLN A 134 -6.28 3.44 -8.93
CA GLN A 134 -6.06 3.54 -10.37
C GLN A 134 -7.01 4.52 -11.02
N LYS A 135 -8.30 4.46 -10.70
CA LYS A 135 -9.30 5.42 -11.20
C LYS A 135 -8.93 6.85 -10.81
N LEU A 136 -8.50 7.06 -9.56
CA LEU A 136 -8.07 8.36 -9.09
C LEU A 136 -6.80 8.87 -9.80
N ALA A 137 -5.76 8.05 -9.89
CA ALA A 137 -4.50 8.44 -10.55
C ALA A 137 -4.73 8.78 -12.03
N SER A 138 -5.43 7.91 -12.75
CA SER A 138 -5.77 8.10 -14.16
C SER A 138 -6.66 9.32 -14.37
N GLY A 139 -7.65 9.52 -13.48
CA GLY A 139 -8.54 10.68 -13.52
C GLY A 139 -7.81 12.00 -13.28
N ILE A 140 -6.87 12.04 -12.33
CA ILE A 140 -6.01 13.21 -12.09
C ILE A 140 -5.26 13.55 -13.37
N ASN A 141 -4.54 12.60 -13.95
CA ASN A 141 -3.70 12.83 -15.13
C ASN A 141 -4.51 13.20 -16.39
N ALA A 142 -5.70 12.63 -16.54
CA ALA A 142 -6.61 12.98 -17.63
C ALA A 142 -7.19 14.41 -17.49
N LEU A 143 -7.39 14.87 -16.26
CA LEU A 143 -7.87 16.23 -15.97
C LEU A 143 -6.76 17.28 -15.98
N THR A 144 -5.48 16.87 -15.94
CA THR A 144 -4.35 17.78 -16.03
C THR A 144 -4.11 18.24 -17.48
N PRO A 145 -4.17 19.55 -17.79
CA PRO A 145 -3.81 20.07 -19.10
C PRO A 145 -2.35 19.78 -19.45
N ASP A 146 -2.03 19.61 -20.73
CA ASP A 146 -0.66 19.30 -21.18
C ASP A 146 0.38 20.32 -20.70
N SER A 147 -0.01 21.60 -20.59
CA SER A 147 0.86 22.67 -20.07
C SER A 147 1.24 22.51 -18.59
N LEU A 148 0.49 21.73 -17.81
CA LEU A 148 0.68 21.56 -16.37
C LEU A 148 1.17 20.16 -15.99
N LYS A 149 1.28 19.20 -16.91
CA LYS A 149 1.71 17.82 -16.62
C LYS A 149 3.11 17.74 -15.96
N ASN A 150 4.00 18.67 -16.32
CA ASN A 150 5.33 18.76 -15.70
C ASN A 150 5.28 19.34 -14.28
N ALA A 151 4.25 20.13 -13.97
CA ALA A 151 4.08 20.82 -12.69
C ALA A 151 3.22 20.03 -11.69
N ILE A 152 2.28 19.22 -12.17
CA ILE A 152 1.43 18.38 -11.33
C ILE A 152 0.95 17.13 -12.06
N HIS A 153 1.20 15.95 -11.50
CA HIS A 153 0.72 14.68 -12.05
C HIS A 153 0.68 13.59 -10.98
N ALA A 154 -0.13 12.56 -11.19
CA ALA A 154 -0.17 11.36 -10.36
C ALA A 154 0.72 10.25 -10.94
N THR A 155 1.35 9.47 -10.07
CA THR A 155 2.04 8.22 -10.46
C THR A 155 1.02 7.12 -10.77
N GLU A 156 1.17 6.42 -11.89
CA GLU A 156 0.26 5.35 -12.32
C GLU A 156 0.86 3.93 -12.27
N SER A 157 2.18 3.78 -12.34
CA SER A 157 2.84 2.45 -12.29
C SER A 157 2.90 1.89 -10.88
N GLY A 158 2.71 0.57 -10.76
CA GLY A 158 2.94 -0.18 -9.53
C GLY A 158 2.09 0.26 -8.34
N ILE A 159 0.96 0.95 -8.58
CA ILE A 159 0.12 1.45 -7.50
C ILE A 159 -0.67 0.31 -6.84
N THR A 160 -0.76 0.37 -5.52
CA THR A 160 -1.69 -0.45 -4.73
C THR A 160 -2.86 0.44 -4.32
N ASN A 161 -2.98 0.77 -3.03
CA ASN A 161 -4.00 1.69 -2.53
C ASN A 161 -3.45 3.11 -2.26
N MET A 162 -2.30 3.46 -2.86
CA MET A 162 -1.65 4.75 -2.67
C MET A 162 -1.40 5.43 -4.00
N VAL A 163 -1.78 6.69 -4.09
CA VAL A 163 -1.48 7.57 -5.23
C VAL A 163 -0.54 8.66 -4.75
N MET A 164 0.60 8.80 -5.43
CA MET A 164 1.51 9.91 -5.22
C MET A 164 1.19 11.01 -6.23
N LEU A 165 0.76 12.16 -5.72
CA LEU A 165 0.58 13.36 -6.52
C LEU A 165 1.85 14.20 -6.41
N VAL A 166 2.59 14.28 -7.51
CA VAL A 166 3.82 15.06 -7.65
C VAL A 166 3.46 16.50 -7.96
N CYS A 167 4.15 17.44 -7.33
CA CYS A 167 3.99 18.88 -7.47
C CYS A 167 5.37 19.53 -7.68
N SER A 168 5.46 20.43 -8.64
CA SER A 168 6.67 21.11 -9.10
C SER A 168 6.31 22.46 -9.73
N ASP A 169 7.31 23.20 -10.22
CA ASP A 169 7.14 24.40 -11.04
C ASP A 169 6.18 25.45 -10.46
N GLY A 170 6.36 25.75 -9.16
CA GLY A 170 5.57 26.75 -8.44
C GLY A 170 4.27 26.23 -7.81
N ILE A 171 3.88 24.99 -8.09
CA ILE A 171 2.78 24.31 -7.38
C ILE A 171 3.37 23.62 -6.15
N SER A 172 2.99 24.06 -4.95
CA SER A 172 3.44 23.43 -3.71
C SER A 172 2.42 22.40 -3.18
N PRO A 173 2.87 21.27 -2.60
CA PRO A 173 1.98 20.31 -1.92
C PRO A 173 1.07 20.96 -0.87
N SER A 174 1.58 21.91 -0.09
CA SER A 174 0.77 22.60 0.94
C SER A 174 -0.37 23.42 0.34
N GLN A 175 -0.15 24.09 -0.80
CA GLN A 175 -1.20 24.83 -1.50
C GLN A 175 -2.31 23.90 -1.98
N VAL A 176 -1.96 22.79 -2.62
CA VAL A 176 -2.92 21.78 -3.06
C VAL A 176 -3.68 21.21 -1.85
N GLN A 177 -2.97 20.82 -0.79
CA GLN A 177 -3.60 20.29 0.43
C GLN A 177 -4.62 21.26 1.04
N MET A 178 -4.26 22.55 1.18
CA MET A 178 -5.16 23.57 1.73
C MET A 178 -6.40 23.75 0.86
N PHE A 179 -6.25 23.73 -0.46
CA PHE A 179 -7.39 23.83 -1.38
C PHE A 179 -8.33 22.62 -1.26
N PHE A 180 -7.79 21.41 -1.18
CA PHE A 180 -8.59 20.21 -0.99
C PHE A 180 -9.31 20.21 0.37
N GLN A 181 -8.61 20.63 1.43
CA GLN A 181 -9.18 20.69 2.78
C GLN A 181 -10.33 21.70 2.87
N SER A 182 -10.21 22.87 2.24
CA SER A 182 -11.31 23.86 2.21
C SER A 182 -12.53 23.38 1.41
N ASN A 183 -12.35 22.38 0.54
CA ASN A 183 -13.41 21.69 -0.19
C ASN A 183 -13.84 20.36 0.48
N GLY A 184 -13.43 20.12 1.73
CA GLY A 184 -13.84 18.95 2.51
C GLY A 184 -13.23 17.64 2.04
N VAL A 185 -12.02 17.67 1.49
CA VAL A 185 -11.20 16.49 1.16
C VAL A 185 -9.88 16.56 1.92
N LEU A 186 -9.57 15.54 2.70
CA LEU A 186 -8.33 15.50 3.48
C LEU A 186 -7.25 14.76 2.73
N MET A 187 -6.07 15.37 2.67
CA MET A 187 -4.87 14.81 2.05
C MET A 187 -3.66 15.08 2.95
N MET A 188 -2.60 14.29 2.77
CA MET A 188 -1.38 14.40 3.56
C MET A 188 -0.22 14.81 2.65
N VAL A 189 0.37 15.98 2.92
CA VAL A 189 1.68 16.34 2.36
C VAL A 189 2.69 15.31 2.84
N PHE A 190 3.35 14.65 1.90
CA PHE A 190 4.32 13.59 2.20
C PHE A 190 5.73 14.16 2.34
N ASP A 191 6.10 15.04 1.41
CA ASP A 191 7.37 15.77 1.41
C ASP A 191 7.23 17.09 0.65
N ALA A 192 8.34 17.77 0.40
CA ALA A 192 8.39 19.08 -0.28
C ALA A 192 7.80 19.09 -1.70
N THR A 193 7.69 17.92 -2.34
CA THR A 193 7.29 17.78 -3.75
C THR A 193 6.08 16.87 -3.95
N ARG A 194 5.61 16.18 -2.91
CA ARG A 194 4.59 15.14 -3.08
C ARG A 194 3.50 15.17 -2.01
N ILE A 195 2.29 14.87 -2.46
CA ILE A 195 1.15 14.49 -1.61
C ILE A 195 0.93 13.00 -1.73
N ARG A 196 0.70 12.32 -0.60
CA ARG A 196 0.35 10.91 -0.57
C ARG A 196 -1.13 10.75 -0.24
N ILE A 197 -1.88 10.27 -1.23
CA ILE A 197 -3.31 9.96 -1.09
C ILE A 197 -3.42 8.46 -0.86
N VAL A 198 -4.07 8.05 0.23
CA VAL A 198 -4.21 6.63 0.60
C VAL A 198 -5.68 6.27 0.66
N LEU A 199 -6.10 5.39 -0.23
CA LEU A 199 -7.46 4.87 -0.25
C LEU A 199 -7.60 3.68 0.71
N ASN A 200 -8.81 3.46 1.19
CA ASN A 200 -9.13 2.39 2.13
C ASN A 200 -10.62 2.08 2.04
N TRP A 201 -11.05 1.01 2.71
CA TRP A 201 -12.44 0.54 2.78
C TRP A 201 -13.50 1.61 3.04
N GLY A 202 -13.16 2.73 3.71
CA GLY A 202 -14.07 3.83 4.02
C GLY A 202 -14.27 4.82 2.86
N VAL A 203 -13.40 4.80 1.84
CA VAL A 203 -13.50 5.65 0.65
C VAL A 203 -14.21 4.87 -0.44
N LYS A 204 -15.41 5.31 -0.82
CA LYS A 204 -16.25 4.65 -1.83
C LYS A 204 -15.99 5.24 -3.21
N GLU A 205 -16.45 4.55 -4.24
CA GLU A 205 -16.26 5.00 -5.63
C GLU A 205 -16.79 6.42 -5.86
N GLY A 206 -17.96 6.77 -5.31
CA GLY A 206 -18.52 8.13 -5.42
C GLY A 206 -17.68 9.21 -4.73
N ASP A 207 -16.84 8.85 -3.75
CA ASP A 207 -15.89 9.78 -3.16
C ASP A 207 -14.75 10.11 -4.13
N ILE A 208 -14.37 9.19 -5.02
CA ILE A 208 -13.36 9.42 -6.05
C ILE A 208 -13.83 10.51 -7.01
N ASP A 209 -15.10 10.47 -7.42
CA ASP A 209 -15.68 11.48 -8.30
C ASP A 209 -15.69 12.87 -7.62
N LYS A 210 -15.95 12.93 -6.31
CA LYS A 210 -15.81 14.18 -5.53
C LYS A 210 -14.36 14.68 -5.54
N VAL A 211 -13.38 13.81 -5.31
CA VAL A 211 -11.96 14.16 -5.30
C VAL A 211 -11.54 14.71 -6.67
N LEU A 212 -11.95 14.08 -7.76
CA LEU A 212 -11.67 14.52 -9.13
C LEU A 212 -12.37 15.86 -9.46
N SER A 213 -13.60 16.06 -8.99
CA SER A 213 -14.30 17.34 -9.11
C SER A 213 -13.55 18.48 -8.40
N VAL A 214 -13.04 18.22 -7.18
CA VAL A 214 -12.21 19.20 -6.45
C VAL A 214 -10.87 19.45 -7.16
N TYR A 215 -10.24 18.40 -7.69
CA TYR A 215 -9.01 18.52 -8.49
C TYR A 215 -9.22 19.41 -9.72
N SER A 216 -10.31 19.21 -10.48
CA SER A 216 -10.64 20.05 -11.63
C SER A 216 -10.77 21.52 -11.25
N LYS A 217 -11.44 21.83 -10.12
CA LYS A 217 -11.55 23.21 -9.63
C LYS A 217 -10.20 23.80 -9.23
N PHE A 218 -9.30 22.98 -8.68
CA PHE A 218 -7.94 23.42 -8.36
C PHE A 218 -7.18 23.78 -9.64
N ILE A 219 -7.21 22.92 -10.66
CA ILE A 219 -6.60 23.19 -11.97
C ILE A 219 -7.15 24.49 -12.60
N ASP A 220 -8.47 24.69 -12.57
CA ASP A 220 -9.09 25.92 -13.08
C ASP A 220 -8.63 27.17 -12.32
N SER A 221 -8.34 27.04 -11.01
CA SER A 221 -7.90 28.16 -10.18
C SER A 221 -6.47 28.60 -10.49
N ILE A 222 -5.61 27.66 -10.89
CA ILE A 222 -4.20 27.95 -11.22
C ILE A 222 -3.97 28.22 -12.71
N SER A 223 -4.92 27.83 -13.58
CA SER A 223 -4.84 28.09 -15.04
C SER A 223 -5.33 29.48 -15.44
N LYS A 224 -6.01 30.20 -14.53
CA LYS A 224 -6.52 31.57 -14.76
C LYS A 224 -5.50 32.67 -14.41
N HIS A 225 -4.31 32.27 -13.98
CA HIS A 225 -3.18 33.12 -13.63
C HIS A 225 -1.96 32.75 -14.46
#